data_AF-A0A0W0TIL4-F1
#
_entry.id   AF-A0A0W0TIL4-F1
#
_cell.length_a   1.000
_cell.length_b   1.000
_cell.length_c   1.000
_cell.angle_alpha   90.00
_cell.angle_beta   90.00
_cell.angle_gamma   90.00
#
_symmetry.space_group_name_H-M   'P 1'
#
loop_
_entity.id
_entity.type
_entity.pdbx_description
1 polymer ?
#
loop_
_entity_poly.entity_id
_entity_poly.type
_entity_poly.pdbx_seq_one_letter_code
_entity_poly.pdbx_strand_id
1 'polypeptide(L)'
;MSHAEKLNKASTAFFFAGFAVSKLHHTPFIVLATLSNLASLFLYAIAYCLWFLASRLYPDCPRKAQSWYGFTEFKNQHIIAVILGIAAIISCIAALSMPLAIIPATWLFASSNSIWCISEYHKKQSLSISDKDYSVSLQTAYLRYAITTTALSFLTALDTTLAIIFPAETVLILTYSSIAGVGLGALAIYFLTDYIYRKHASDGIDISYIKMINPFNLLSEQSPQVQPRPSDEVAHFPPILATKPPVEASASQSKSMDVSKNPNACCLF
;
A
#
# COMPACT_ATOMS: atom_id res chain seq x y z
N MET A 1 -18.03 4.49 11.46
CA MET A 1 -17.07 4.84 10.41
C MET A 1 -16.02 5.78 10.97
N SER A 2 -14.80 5.27 11.13
CA SER A 2 -13.64 6.05 11.59
C SER A 2 -13.30 7.15 10.56
N HIS A 3 -12.65 8.22 11.00
CA HIS A 3 -12.14 9.26 10.10
C HIS A 3 -11.19 8.68 9.03
N ALA A 4 -10.38 7.67 9.37
CA ALA A 4 -9.50 6.97 8.44
C ALA A 4 -10.26 6.34 7.27
N GLU A 5 -11.41 5.74 7.56
CA GLU A 5 -12.23 5.01 6.60
C GLU A 5 -12.91 5.96 5.60
N LYS A 6 -13.39 7.11 6.08
CA LYS A 6 -13.95 8.18 5.22
C LYS A 6 -12.89 8.71 4.26
N LEU A 7 -11.68 8.98 4.75
CA LEU A 7 -10.57 9.44 3.92
C LEU A 7 -10.15 8.37 2.90
N ASN A 8 -10.10 7.09 3.29
CA ASN A 8 -9.75 6.00 2.38
C ASN A 8 -10.82 5.78 1.29
N LYS A 9 -12.10 5.95 1.63
CA LYS A 9 -13.17 5.90 0.63
C LYS A 9 -13.10 7.08 -0.34
N ALA A 10 -12.80 8.27 0.17
CA ALA A 10 -12.60 9.46 -0.66
C ALA A 10 -11.38 9.29 -1.60
N SER A 11 -10.23 8.84 -1.08
CA SER A 11 -9.03 8.60 -1.91
C SER A 11 -9.31 7.58 -3.01
N THR A 12 -10.01 6.48 -2.69
CA THR A 12 -10.42 5.48 -3.68
C THR A 12 -11.29 6.08 -4.80
N ALA A 13 -12.23 6.96 -4.44
CA ALA A 13 -13.06 7.67 -5.43
C ALA A 13 -12.23 8.61 -6.32
N PHE A 14 -11.25 9.33 -5.75
CA PHE A 14 -10.33 10.17 -6.54
C PHE A 14 -9.39 9.35 -7.42
N PHE A 15 -8.89 8.21 -6.97
CA PHE A 15 -8.13 7.27 -7.81
C PHE A 15 -8.97 6.80 -8.99
N PHE A 16 -10.22 6.42 -8.75
CA PHE A 16 -11.14 6.00 -9.80
C PHE A 16 -11.45 7.14 -10.79
N ALA A 17 -11.75 8.34 -10.29
CA ALA A 17 -11.99 9.50 -11.13
C ALA A 17 -10.76 9.84 -11.98
N GLY A 18 -9.57 9.82 -11.38
CA GLY A 18 -8.30 10.00 -12.08
C GLY A 18 -8.11 8.96 -13.18
N PHE A 19 -8.43 7.70 -12.91
CA PHE A 19 -8.39 6.62 -13.90
C PHE A 19 -9.38 6.84 -15.04
N ALA A 20 -10.64 7.14 -14.74
CA ALA A 20 -11.66 7.39 -15.76
C ALA A 20 -11.30 8.57 -16.67
N VAL A 21 -10.84 9.68 -16.06
CA VAL A 21 -10.38 10.87 -16.80
C VAL A 21 -9.14 10.53 -17.65
N SER A 22 -8.21 9.71 -17.15
CA SER A 22 -7.04 9.32 -17.94
C SER A 22 -7.42 8.62 -19.24
N LYS A 23 -8.53 7.87 -19.29
CA LYS A 23 -8.95 7.17 -20.52
C LYS A 23 -9.44 8.09 -21.62
N LEU A 24 -9.79 9.35 -21.30
CA LEU A 24 -10.12 10.36 -22.30
C LEU A 24 -8.91 10.74 -23.18
N HIS A 25 -7.68 10.37 -22.80
CA HIS A 25 -6.51 10.58 -23.66
C HIS A 25 -6.56 9.79 -24.97
N HIS A 26 -7.36 8.72 -25.05
CA HIS A 26 -7.54 7.96 -26.29
C HIS A 26 -8.43 8.68 -27.32
N THR A 27 -8.93 9.88 -27.00
CA THR A 27 -9.68 10.70 -27.96
C THR A 27 -8.75 11.27 -29.05
N PRO A 28 -9.24 11.45 -30.30
CA PRO A 28 -8.42 11.96 -31.40
C PRO A 28 -8.03 13.45 -31.25
N PHE A 29 -8.46 14.12 -30.18
CA PHE A 29 -8.22 15.54 -29.95
C PHE A 29 -7.02 15.73 -29.00
N ILE A 30 -5.87 16.12 -29.57
CA ILE A 30 -4.60 16.27 -28.82
C ILE A 30 -4.75 17.19 -27.59
N VAL A 31 -5.45 18.32 -27.72
CA VAL A 31 -5.67 19.25 -26.61
C VAL A 31 -6.47 18.60 -25.49
N LEU A 32 -7.52 17.86 -25.84
CA LEU A 32 -8.35 17.15 -24.87
C LEU A 32 -7.56 16.03 -24.20
N ALA A 33 -6.72 15.32 -24.93
CA ALA A 33 -5.86 14.27 -24.38
C ALA A 33 -4.86 14.82 -23.36
N THR A 34 -4.18 15.93 -23.69
CA THR A 34 -3.24 16.59 -22.77
C THR A 34 -3.93 17.13 -21.53
N LEU A 35 -5.07 17.81 -21.68
CA LEU A 35 -5.85 18.30 -20.54
C LEU A 35 -6.36 17.16 -19.66
N SER A 36 -6.79 16.05 -20.26
CA SER A 36 -7.25 14.87 -19.53
C SER A 36 -6.12 14.21 -18.74
N ASN A 37 -4.92 14.13 -19.31
CA ASN A 37 -3.74 13.62 -18.59
C ASN A 37 -3.36 14.52 -17.42
N LEU A 38 -3.38 15.84 -17.60
CA LEU A 38 -3.09 16.79 -16.52
C LEU A 38 -4.16 16.74 -15.41
N ALA A 39 -5.43 16.69 -15.79
CA ALA A 39 -6.54 16.55 -14.85
C ALA A 39 -6.47 15.23 -14.07
N SER A 40 -6.13 14.12 -14.75
CA SER A 40 -5.90 12.82 -14.12
C SER A 40 -4.76 12.87 -13.10
N LEU A 41 -3.62 13.49 -13.46
CA LEU A 41 -2.49 13.64 -12.56
C LEU A 41 -2.84 14.45 -11.30
N PHE A 42 -3.63 15.53 -11.46
CA PHE A 42 -4.14 16.32 -10.34
C PHE A 42 -5.06 15.52 -9.42
N LEU A 43 -5.98 14.73 -9.99
CA LEU A 43 -6.86 13.84 -9.22
C LEU A 43 -6.06 12.78 -8.46
N TYR A 44 -5.03 12.20 -9.08
CA TYR A 44 -4.14 11.27 -8.40
C TYR A 44 -3.37 11.95 -7.25
N ALA A 45 -2.89 13.18 -7.44
CA ALA A 45 -2.23 13.93 -6.35
C ALA A 45 -3.16 14.10 -5.14
N ILE A 46 -4.42 14.48 -5.36
CA ILE A 46 -5.43 14.56 -4.29
C ILE A 46 -5.64 13.19 -3.66
N ALA A 47 -5.77 12.14 -4.45
CA ALA A 47 -5.97 10.77 -3.98
C ALA A 47 -4.83 10.31 -3.06
N TYR A 48 -3.58 10.53 -3.47
CA TYR A 48 -2.40 10.17 -2.67
C TYR A 48 -2.29 11.02 -1.39
N CYS A 49 -2.62 12.30 -1.42
CA CYS A 49 -2.66 13.14 -0.21
C CYS A 49 -3.71 12.64 0.80
N LEU A 50 -4.92 12.33 0.33
CA LEU A 50 -5.97 11.76 1.18
C LEU A 50 -5.57 10.38 1.71
N TRP A 51 -4.94 9.55 0.88
CA TRP A 51 -4.48 8.23 1.27
C TRP A 51 -3.32 8.29 2.26
N PHE A 52 -2.43 9.27 2.15
CA PHE A 52 -1.38 9.53 3.14
C PHE A 52 -1.98 9.82 4.51
N LEU A 53 -2.95 10.74 4.56
CA LEU A 53 -3.65 11.12 5.78
C LEU A 53 -4.43 9.94 6.37
N ALA A 54 -5.12 9.15 5.54
CA ALA A 54 -5.79 7.93 5.97
C ALA A 54 -4.80 6.91 6.58
N SER A 55 -3.64 6.73 5.93
CA SER A 55 -2.63 5.77 6.36
C SER A 55 -2.04 6.11 7.72
N ARG A 56 -1.90 7.41 8.04
CA ARG A 56 -1.46 7.85 9.38
C ARG A 56 -2.44 7.51 10.49
N LEU A 57 -3.73 7.44 10.16
CA LEU A 57 -4.82 7.14 11.09
C LEU A 57 -5.11 5.63 11.21
N TYR A 58 -4.43 4.78 10.44
CA TYR A 58 -4.60 3.33 10.60
C TYR A 58 -4.03 2.84 11.93
N PRO A 59 -4.69 1.86 12.56
CA PRO A 59 -4.19 1.24 13.78
C PRO A 59 -2.88 0.49 13.50
N ASP A 60 -2.01 0.46 14.50
CA ASP A 60 -0.74 -0.26 14.40
C ASP A 60 -1.03 -1.77 14.48
N CYS A 61 -0.87 -2.48 13.37
CA CYS A 61 -0.94 -3.93 13.33
C CYS A 61 0.49 -4.50 13.38
N PRO A 62 0.81 -5.38 14.35
CA PRO A 62 2.17 -5.85 14.55
C PRO A 62 2.68 -6.64 13.34
N ARG A 63 3.98 -6.49 13.08
CA ARG A 63 4.69 -7.18 12.00
C ARG A 63 4.66 -8.71 12.21
N LYS A 64 4.30 -9.47 11.17
CA LYS A 64 4.44 -10.93 11.14
C LYS A 64 5.78 -11.37 10.52
N ALA A 65 6.84 -11.33 11.32
CA ALA A 65 8.22 -11.56 10.84
C ALA A 65 8.47 -12.93 10.16
N GLN A 66 7.67 -13.95 10.48
CA GLN A 66 7.76 -15.29 9.88
C GLN A 66 7.12 -15.42 8.49
N SER A 67 6.54 -14.33 7.97
CA SER A 67 5.87 -14.32 6.67
C SER A 67 6.59 -13.39 5.69
N TRP A 68 6.69 -13.81 4.42
CA TRP A 68 7.36 -13.02 3.37
C TRP A 68 6.70 -11.63 3.18
N TYR A 69 5.39 -11.53 3.42
CA TYR A 69 4.61 -10.29 3.33
C TYR A 69 4.68 -9.44 4.62
N GLY A 70 5.29 -9.96 5.69
CA GLY A 70 5.48 -9.27 6.97
C GLY A 70 6.84 -8.60 7.11
N PHE A 71 7.39 -8.06 6.01
CA PHE A 71 8.66 -7.32 6.04
C PHE A 71 8.57 -5.97 6.78
N THR A 72 7.37 -5.40 6.90
CA THR A 72 7.09 -4.20 7.70
C THR A 72 5.64 -4.22 8.19
N GLU A 73 5.30 -3.30 9.10
CA GLU A 73 3.95 -3.13 9.64
C GLU A 73 2.97 -2.68 8.55
N PHE A 74 1.70 -3.09 8.64
CA PHE A 74 0.66 -2.78 7.66
C PHE A 74 0.57 -1.28 7.35
N LYS A 75 0.58 -0.46 8.40
CA LYS A 75 0.59 1.00 8.31
C LYS A 75 1.79 1.54 7.52
N ASN A 76 2.98 1.00 7.79
CA ASN A 76 4.21 1.39 7.10
C ASN A 76 4.21 0.95 5.63
N GLN A 77 3.61 -0.20 5.29
CA GLN A 77 3.45 -0.63 3.89
C GLN A 77 2.63 0.40 3.10
N HIS A 78 1.50 0.85 3.66
CA HIS A 78 0.68 1.89 3.03
C HIS A 78 1.41 3.23 2.93
N ILE A 79 2.13 3.66 3.97
CA ILE A 79 2.92 4.90 3.94
C ILE A 79 4.01 4.83 2.85
N ILE A 80 4.74 3.71 2.75
CA ILE A 80 5.78 3.54 1.73
C ILE A 80 5.15 3.58 0.33
N ALA A 81 4.04 2.86 0.11
CA ALA A 81 3.34 2.89 -1.16
C ALA A 81 2.94 4.33 -1.55
N VAL A 82 2.36 5.07 -0.61
CA VAL A 82 1.97 6.47 -0.84
C VAL A 82 3.17 7.36 -1.17
N ILE A 83 4.28 7.23 -0.44
CA ILE A 83 5.50 8.01 -0.72
C ILE A 83 6.04 7.72 -2.12
N LEU A 84 6.07 6.45 -2.54
CA LEU A 84 6.47 6.08 -3.89
C LEU A 84 5.52 6.65 -4.95
N GLY A 85 4.22 6.66 -4.69
CA GLY A 85 3.23 7.26 -5.58
C GLY A 85 3.37 8.77 -5.72
N ILE A 86 3.64 9.48 -4.62
CA ILE A 86 3.94 10.93 -4.64
C ILE A 86 5.23 11.19 -5.41
N ALA A 87 6.28 10.40 -5.17
CA ALA A 87 7.54 10.50 -5.92
C ALA A 87 7.31 10.27 -7.42
N ALA A 88 6.47 9.30 -7.79
CA ALA A 88 6.10 9.05 -9.18
C ALA A 88 5.39 10.25 -9.82
N ILE A 89 4.48 10.92 -9.10
CA ILE A 89 3.82 12.15 -9.57
C ILE A 89 4.85 13.26 -9.81
N ILE A 90 5.79 13.47 -8.88
CA ILE A 90 6.86 14.45 -9.03
C ILE A 90 7.72 14.12 -10.25
N SER A 91 8.07 12.84 -10.46
CA SER A 91 8.80 12.39 -11.65
C SER A 91 8.00 12.59 -12.95
N CYS A 92 6.68 12.41 -12.94
CA CYS A 92 5.81 12.73 -14.08
C CYS A 92 5.82 14.23 -14.40
N ILE A 93 5.84 15.11 -13.40
CA ILE A 93 5.98 16.56 -13.61
C ILE A 93 7.37 16.88 -14.19
N ALA A 94 8.43 16.26 -13.65
CA ALA A 94 9.78 16.42 -14.18
C ALA A 94 9.91 15.94 -15.63
N ALA A 95 9.09 14.97 -16.06
CA ALA A 95 9.05 14.48 -17.43
C ALA A 95 8.63 15.55 -18.45
N LEU A 96 7.97 16.63 -18.02
CA LEU A 96 7.67 17.79 -18.88
C LEU A 96 8.93 18.51 -19.36
N SER A 97 10.00 18.50 -18.56
CA SER A 97 11.29 19.12 -18.91
C SER A 97 12.33 18.10 -19.37
N MET A 98 12.28 16.88 -18.82
CA MET A 98 13.18 15.78 -19.17
C MET A 98 12.37 14.53 -19.54
N PRO A 99 12.00 14.32 -20.81
CA PRO A 99 11.10 13.24 -21.22
C PRO A 99 11.49 11.84 -20.72
N LEU A 100 12.80 11.57 -20.60
CA LEU A 100 13.31 10.29 -20.06
C LEU A 100 12.92 10.03 -18.60
N ALA A 101 12.52 11.04 -17.83
CA ALA A 101 12.01 10.88 -16.47
C ALA A 101 10.68 10.10 -16.40
N ILE A 102 9.99 9.89 -17.53
CA ILE A 102 8.78 9.07 -17.59
C ILE A 102 9.06 7.58 -17.27
N ILE A 103 10.27 7.09 -17.58
CA ILE A 103 10.67 5.71 -17.27
C ILE A 103 10.70 5.49 -15.74
N PRO A 104 11.51 6.23 -14.95
CA PRO A 104 11.50 6.05 -13.51
C PRO A 104 10.13 6.37 -12.89
N ALA A 105 9.36 7.31 -13.43
CA ALA A 105 8.02 7.61 -12.94
C ALA A 105 7.07 6.40 -13.02
N THR A 106 7.01 5.72 -14.17
CA THR A 106 6.13 4.57 -14.37
C THR A 106 6.54 3.36 -13.51
N TRP A 107 7.85 3.14 -13.33
CA TRP A 107 8.36 2.11 -12.41
C TRP A 107 8.09 2.42 -10.93
N LEU A 108 8.12 3.70 -10.53
CA LEU A 108 7.72 4.11 -9.19
C LEU A 108 6.23 3.85 -8.95
N PHE A 109 5.35 4.11 -9.93
CA PHE A 109 3.95 3.73 -9.84
C PHE A 109 3.74 2.22 -9.72
N ALA A 110 4.45 1.42 -10.52
CA ALA A 110 4.40 -0.04 -10.43
C ALA A 110 4.88 -0.55 -9.05
N SER A 111 5.93 0.05 -8.51
CA SER A 111 6.48 -0.28 -7.19
C SER A 111 5.51 0.10 -6.07
N SER A 112 4.94 1.31 -6.13
CA SER A 112 3.88 1.78 -5.22
C SER A 112 2.71 0.80 -5.16
N ASN A 113 2.16 0.45 -6.33
CA ASN A 113 1.02 -0.47 -6.44
C ASN A 113 1.39 -1.90 -6.03
N SER A 114 2.64 -2.33 -6.20
CA SER A 114 3.11 -3.63 -5.70
C SER A 114 3.11 -3.68 -4.17
N ILE A 115 3.66 -2.66 -3.50
CA ILE A 115 3.69 -2.60 -2.04
C ILE A 115 2.26 -2.53 -1.48
N TRP A 116 1.39 -1.74 -2.11
CA TRP A 116 -0.03 -1.69 -1.77
C TRP A 116 -0.74 -3.02 -1.96
N CYS A 117 -0.52 -3.72 -3.08
CA CYS A 117 -1.11 -5.03 -3.30
C CYS A 117 -0.66 -6.04 -2.23
N ILE A 118 0.61 -5.98 -1.80
CA ILE A 118 1.12 -6.81 -0.69
C ILE A 118 0.45 -6.44 0.63
N SER A 119 0.21 -5.14 0.91
CA SER A 119 -0.48 -4.73 2.14
C SER A 119 -1.93 -5.20 2.17
N GLU A 120 -2.65 -5.17 1.04
CA GLU A 120 -4.01 -5.71 0.95
C GLU A 120 -4.05 -7.23 1.08
N TYR A 121 -3.03 -7.92 0.56
CA TYR A 121 -2.86 -9.35 0.77
C TYR A 121 -2.62 -9.67 2.26
N HIS A 122 -1.75 -8.90 2.91
CA HIS A 122 -1.49 -9.01 4.34
C HIS A 122 -2.77 -8.76 5.16
N LYS A 123 -3.55 -7.74 4.81
CA LYS A 123 -4.85 -7.46 5.44
C LYS A 123 -5.86 -8.60 5.25
N LYS A 124 -5.83 -9.29 4.11
CA LYS A 124 -6.68 -10.47 3.89
C LYS A 124 -6.25 -11.67 4.74
N GLN A 125 -4.94 -11.91 4.86
CA GLN A 125 -4.38 -13.02 5.62
C GLN A 125 -4.46 -12.84 7.14
N SER A 126 -4.28 -11.62 7.62
CA SER A 126 -4.52 -11.30 9.01
C SER A 126 -6.03 -11.17 9.18
N LEU A 127 -6.71 -12.26 9.56
CA LEU A 127 -8.13 -12.22 9.94
C LEU A 127 -8.32 -11.03 10.89
N SER A 128 -8.90 -9.94 10.37
CA SER A 128 -9.17 -8.76 11.16
C SER A 128 -10.37 -9.10 12.04
N ILE A 129 -10.12 -9.81 13.13
CA ILE A 129 -11.12 -10.18 14.15
C ILE A 129 -11.73 -8.91 14.78
N SER A 130 -11.16 -7.73 14.53
CA SER A 130 -11.55 -6.47 15.14
C SER A 130 -12.56 -5.63 14.35
N ASP A 131 -12.84 -5.93 13.07
CA ASP A 131 -13.74 -5.10 12.26
C ASP A 131 -15.12 -5.77 12.11
N LYS A 132 -16.16 -5.16 12.71
CA LYS A 132 -17.53 -5.72 12.74
C LYS A 132 -18.18 -5.85 11.36
N ASP A 133 -17.64 -5.12 10.38
CA ASP A 133 -18.11 -5.09 8.99
C ASP A 133 -17.17 -5.85 8.03
N TYR A 134 -16.18 -6.60 8.57
CA TYR A 134 -15.27 -7.39 7.73
C TYR A 134 -16.00 -8.54 7.06
N SER A 135 -16.00 -8.57 5.73
CA SER A 135 -16.32 -9.77 4.96
C SER A 135 -15.10 -10.22 4.17
N VAL A 136 -14.82 -11.53 4.21
CA VAL A 136 -13.74 -12.15 3.45
C VAL A 136 -13.99 -11.98 1.95
N SER A 137 -15.26 -12.04 1.54
CA SER A 137 -15.67 -11.84 0.16
C SER A 137 -15.41 -10.41 -0.33
N LEU A 138 -15.73 -9.40 0.50
CA LEU A 138 -15.48 -7.99 0.22
C LEU A 138 -13.98 -7.68 0.08
N GLN A 139 -13.16 -8.13 1.04
CA GLN A 139 -11.70 -7.93 0.99
C GLN A 139 -11.08 -8.70 -0.20
N THR A 140 -11.67 -9.83 -0.62
CA THR A 140 -11.22 -10.56 -1.82
C THR A 140 -11.51 -9.79 -3.11
N ALA A 141 -12.67 -9.13 -3.23
CA ALA A 141 -12.98 -8.27 -4.37
C ALA A 141 -11.99 -7.10 -4.46
N TYR A 142 -11.71 -6.45 -3.31
CA TYR A 142 -10.74 -5.35 -3.26
C TYR A 142 -9.30 -5.80 -3.59
N LEU A 143 -8.89 -6.98 -3.11
CA LEU A 143 -7.59 -7.53 -3.47
C LEU A 143 -7.48 -7.84 -4.97
N ARG A 144 -8.55 -8.35 -5.61
CA ARG A 144 -8.57 -8.56 -7.06
C ARG A 144 -8.41 -7.24 -7.82
N TYR A 145 -9.09 -6.19 -7.37
CA TYR A 145 -8.91 -4.84 -7.88
C TYR A 145 -7.44 -4.37 -7.75
N ALA A 146 -6.83 -4.55 -6.57
CA ALA A 146 -5.42 -4.20 -6.34
C ALA A 146 -4.48 -4.95 -7.29
N ILE A 147 -4.64 -6.28 -7.43
CA ILE A 147 -3.86 -7.11 -8.35
C ILE A 147 -3.99 -6.60 -9.80
N THR A 148 -5.22 -6.34 -10.27
CA THR A 148 -5.43 -5.83 -11.63
C THR A 148 -4.80 -4.46 -11.87
N THR A 149 -4.84 -3.58 -10.87
CA THR A 149 -4.27 -2.23 -10.95
C THR A 149 -2.74 -2.28 -10.96
N THR A 150 -2.16 -3.18 -10.16
CA THR A 150 -0.72 -3.45 -10.16
C THR A 150 -0.27 -4.02 -11.50
N ALA A 151 -1.00 -4.99 -12.06
CA ALA A 151 -0.72 -5.53 -13.39
C ALA A 151 -0.77 -4.45 -14.48
N LEU A 152 -1.77 -3.57 -14.44
CA LEU A 152 -1.86 -2.43 -15.36
C LEU A 152 -0.67 -1.48 -15.22
N SER A 153 -0.16 -1.27 -14.02
CA SER A 153 1.00 -0.41 -13.77
C SER A 153 2.30 -1.01 -14.34
N PHE A 154 2.47 -2.33 -14.21
CA PHE A 154 3.58 -3.03 -14.85
C PHE A 154 3.50 -3.00 -16.38
N LEU A 155 2.31 -3.21 -16.94
CA LEU A 155 2.08 -3.08 -18.38
C LEU A 155 2.52 -1.69 -18.85
N THR A 156 2.03 -0.62 -18.22
CA THR A 156 2.43 0.77 -18.54
C THR A 156 3.94 1.00 -18.43
N ALA A 157 4.60 0.48 -17.38
CA ALA A 157 6.03 0.65 -17.19
C ALA A 157 6.86 -0.07 -18.27
N LEU A 158 6.46 -1.29 -18.64
CA LEU A 158 7.08 -2.05 -19.72
C LEU A 158 6.87 -1.37 -21.05
N ASP A 159 5.65 -0.96 -21.37
CA ASP A 159 5.33 -0.30 -22.64
C ASP A 159 6.09 1.01 -22.81
N THR A 160 6.15 1.82 -21.75
CA THR A 160 6.90 3.08 -21.73
C THR A 160 8.39 2.83 -21.97
N THR A 161 8.95 1.80 -21.33
CA THR A 161 10.36 1.44 -21.49
C THR A 161 10.64 0.94 -22.92
N LEU A 162 9.80 0.04 -23.44
CA LEU A 162 9.95 -0.52 -24.78
C LEU A 162 9.77 0.53 -25.88
N ALA A 163 8.79 1.43 -25.75
CA ALA A 163 8.56 2.50 -26.72
C ALA A 163 9.73 3.48 -26.83
N ILE A 164 10.48 3.69 -25.73
CA ILE A 164 11.67 4.55 -25.74
C ILE A 164 12.89 3.81 -26.32
N ILE A 165 13.06 2.53 -25.99
CA ILE A 165 14.20 1.72 -26.48
C ILE A 165 14.03 1.37 -27.97
N PHE A 166 12.81 1.06 -28.41
CA PHE A 166 12.49 0.62 -29.77
C PHE A 166 11.50 1.58 -30.46
N PRO A 167 11.91 2.81 -30.80
CA PRO A 167 11.01 3.83 -31.33
C PRO A 167 10.34 3.43 -32.66
N ALA A 168 10.98 2.57 -33.45
CA ALA A 168 10.42 2.06 -34.71
C ALA A 168 9.20 1.15 -34.48
N GLU A 169 9.11 0.47 -33.33
CA GLU A 169 8.04 -0.47 -32.99
C GLU A 169 6.98 0.16 -32.08
N THR A 170 7.14 1.42 -31.69
CA THR A 170 6.26 2.13 -30.73
C THR A 170 4.79 2.03 -31.10
N VAL A 171 4.42 2.14 -32.38
CA VAL A 171 3.02 2.04 -32.80
C VAL A 171 2.43 0.66 -32.47
N LEU A 172 3.19 -0.42 -32.68
CA LEU A 172 2.76 -1.78 -32.37
C LEU A 172 2.67 -2.00 -30.86
N ILE A 173 3.69 -1.56 -30.12
CA ILE A 173 3.74 -1.64 -28.65
C ILE A 173 2.53 -0.93 -28.05
N LEU A 174 2.29 0.33 -28.44
CA LEU A 174 1.16 1.13 -27.94
C LEU A 174 -0.19 0.57 -28.35
N THR A 175 -0.31 -0.05 -29.53
CA THR A 175 -1.56 -0.69 -29.97
C THR A 175 -1.89 -1.91 -29.10
N TYR A 176 -0.91 -2.81 -28.92
CA TYR A 176 -1.08 -3.99 -28.07
C TYR A 176 -1.37 -3.60 -26.61
N SER A 177 -0.57 -2.67 -26.08
CA SER A 177 -0.75 -2.07 -24.76
C SER A 177 -2.15 -1.50 -24.57
N SER A 178 -2.67 -0.76 -25.57
CA SER A 178 -3.99 -0.15 -25.48
C SER A 178 -5.09 -1.21 -25.37
N ILE A 179 -5.02 -2.28 -26.16
CA ILE A 179 -5.99 -3.39 -26.11
C ILE A 179 -5.93 -4.08 -24.74
N ALA A 180 -4.73 -4.47 -24.30
CA ALA A 180 -4.54 -5.12 -23.01
C ALA A 180 -4.96 -4.21 -21.84
N GLY A 181 -4.61 -2.92 -21.91
CA GLY A 181 -4.92 -1.91 -20.91
C GLY A 181 -6.40 -1.53 -20.83
N VAL A 182 -7.15 -1.65 -21.92
CA VAL A 182 -8.62 -1.56 -21.91
C VAL A 182 -9.22 -2.78 -21.20
N GLY A 183 -8.76 -3.99 -21.52
CA GLY A 183 -9.22 -5.21 -20.87
C GLY A 183 -8.95 -5.25 -19.36
N LEU A 184 -7.71 -4.98 -18.95
CA LEU A 184 -7.33 -4.87 -17.54
C LEU A 184 -8.04 -3.71 -16.84
N GLY A 185 -8.22 -2.59 -17.53
CA GLY A 185 -8.98 -1.45 -17.02
C GLY A 185 -10.45 -1.79 -16.74
N ALA A 186 -11.11 -2.49 -17.67
CA ALA A 186 -12.48 -2.94 -17.48
C ALA A 186 -12.60 -3.93 -16.31
N LEU A 187 -11.65 -4.86 -16.16
CA LEU A 187 -11.59 -5.78 -15.01
C LEU A 187 -11.39 -5.03 -13.68
N ALA A 188 -10.52 -4.03 -13.65
CA ALA A 188 -10.32 -3.20 -12.45
C ALA A 188 -11.60 -2.45 -12.08
N ILE A 189 -12.29 -1.83 -13.06
CA ILE A 189 -13.58 -1.17 -12.83
C ILE A 189 -14.61 -2.18 -12.30
N TYR A 190 -14.69 -3.37 -12.90
CA TYR A 190 -15.61 -4.42 -12.47
C TYR A 190 -15.38 -4.81 -11.01
N PHE A 191 -14.14 -5.13 -10.62
CA PHE A 191 -13.84 -5.51 -9.24
C PHE A 191 -14.05 -4.37 -8.24
N LEU A 192 -13.77 -3.13 -8.64
CA LEU A 192 -14.02 -1.98 -7.79
C LEU A 192 -15.52 -1.73 -7.61
N THR A 193 -16.31 -1.86 -8.67
CA THR A 193 -17.77 -1.70 -8.62
C THR A 193 -18.40 -2.81 -7.77
N ASP A 194 -17.90 -4.04 -7.90
CA ASP A 194 -18.28 -5.17 -7.04
C ASP A 194 -17.97 -4.86 -5.56
N TYR A 195 -16.80 -4.29 -5.27
CA TYR A 195 -16.44 -3.86 -3.92
C TYR A 195 -17.34 -2.73 -3.37
N ILE A 196 -17.69 -1.72 -4.18
CA ILE A 196 -18.47 -0.56 -3.73
C ILE A 196 -19.97 -0.86 -3.59
N TYR A 197 -20.56 -1.58 -4.56
CA TYR A 197 -22.01 -1.69 -4.71
C TYR A 197 -22.57 -3.03 -4.25
N ARG A 198 -21.78 -4.11 -4.28
CA ARG A 198 -22.29 -5.40 -3.82
C ARG A 198 -22.31 -5.37 -2.29
N LYS A 199 -23.53 -5.42 -1.73
CA LYS A 199 -23.75 -5.74 -0.32
C LYS A 199 -23.28 -7.16 -0.09
N HIS A 200 -22.00 -7.31 0.19
CA HIS A 200 -21.49 -8.54 0.77
C HIS A 200 -22.12 -8.63 2.16
N ALA A 201 -22.86 -9.71 2.43
CA ALA A 201 -23.31 -9.97 3.79
C ALA A 201 -22.05 -9.91 4.67
N SER A 202 -22.10 -9.14 5.78
CA SER A 202 -21.05 -9.28 6.80
C SER A 202 -20.99 -10.77 7.09
N ASP A 203 -19.83 -11.38 6.84
CA ASP A 203 -19.58 -12.73 7.32
C ASP A 203 -19.46 -12.53 8.82
N GLY A 204 -20.60 -12.36 9.49
CA GLY A 204 -20.68 -12.27 10.93
C GLY A 204 -19.97 -13.51 11.39
N ILE A 205 -18.73 -13.34 11.85
CA ILE A 205 -17.84 -14.44 12.15
C ILE A 205 -18.63 -15.31 13.09
N ASP A 206 -19.09 -16.44 12.57
CA ASP A 206 -20.00 -17.28 13.29
C ASP A 206 -19.17 -17.77 14.47
N ILE A 207 -19.50 -17.29 15.67
CA ILE A 207 -18.72 -17.51 16.89
C ILE A 207 -18.55 -19.04 17.12
N SER A 208 -19.41 -19.84 16.50
CA SER A 208 -19.34 -21.29 16.30
C SER A 208 -18.02 -21.77 15.67
N TYR A 209 -17.53 -21.16 14.58
CA TYR A 209 -16.29 -21.55 13.91
C TYR A 209 -15.06 -21.20 14.75
N ILE A 210 -15.02 -20.01 15.37
CA ILE A 210 -13.93 -19.66 16.30
C ILE A 210 -13.93 -20.60 17.53
N LYS A 211 -15.11 -20.99 18.05
CA LYS A 211 -15.21 -22.00 19.11
C LYS A 211 -14.76 -23.40 18.67
N MET A 212 -14.93 -23.76 17.39
CA MET A 212 -14.54 -25.07 16.86
C MET A 212 -13.04 -25.20 16.62
N ILE A 213 -12.35 -24.10 16.32
CA ILE A 213 -10.89 -24.09 16.08
C ILE A 213 -10.11 -23.91 17.39
N ASN A 214 -10.71 -23.28 18.42
CA ASN A 214 -10.07 -23.07 19.72
C ASN A 214 -9.55 -24.35 20.42
N PRO A 215 -10.24 -25.51 20.41
CA PRO A 215 -9.72 -26.73 21.03
C PRO A 215 -8.51 -27.32 20.28
N PHE A 216 -8.29 -26.99 19.01
CA PHE A 216 -7.11 -27.43 18.27
C PHE A 216 -5.86 -26.58 18.56
N ASN A 217 -6.03 -25.31 18.95
CA ASN A 217 -4.92 -24.45 19.39
C ASN A 217 -4.45 -24.76 20.82
N LEU A 218 -5.29 -25.35 21.67
CA LEU A 218 -4.92 -25.77 23.02
C LEU A 218 -3.98 -27.00 23.05
N LEU A 219 -3.84 -27.73 21.94
CA LEU A 219 -2.86 -28.81 21.81
C LEU A 219 -1.50 -28.32 21.29
N SER A 220 -1.38 -27.04 20.92
CA SER A 220 -0.11 -26.40 20.60
C SER A 220 0.48 -25.63 21.80
N GLU A 221 -0.13 -25.69 22.98
CA GLU A 221 0.49 -25.29 24.24
C GLU A 221 1.27 -26.47 24.84
N GLN A 222 2.42 -26.76 24.25
CA GLN A 222 3.50 -27.38 25.00
C GLN A 222 4.09 -26.29 25.91
N SER A 223 3.68 -26.34 27.18
CA SER A 223 4.22 -25.73 28.41
C SER A 223 5.34 -24.66 28.31
N PRO A 224 5.23 -23.55 29.07
CA PRO A 224 6.23 -22.49 29.11
C PRO A 224 7.53 -22.97 29.76
N GLN A 225 8.59 -23.18 28.97
CA GLN A 225 9.93 -23.01 29.51
C GLN A 225 10.18 -21.51 29.71
N VAL A 226 10.31 -21.15 30.98
CA VAL A 226 10.89 -19.91 31.46
C VAL A 226 12.27 -19.75 30.81
N GLN A 227 12.36 -18.99 29.72
CA GLN A 227 13.62 -18.46 29.23
C GLN A 227 13.89 -17.12 29.94
N PRO A 228 15.13 -16.89 30.44
CA PRO A 228 15.46 -15.66 31.12
C PRO A 228 15.41 -14.48 30.15
N ARG A 229 14.83 -13.39 30.64
CA ARG A 229 14.82 -12.03 30.08
C ARG A 229 16.17 -11.70 29.39
N PRO A 230 16.21 -11.44 28.08
CA PRO A 230 17.33 -10.69 27.52
C PRO A 230 17.15 -9.24 27.97
N SER A 231 18.18 -8.71 28.61
CA SER A 231 18.33 -7.32 29.00
C SER A 231 18.03 -6.37 27.83
N ASP A 232 17.49 -5.20 28.16
CA ASP A 232 17.35 -4.07 27.25
C ASP A 232 18.71 -3.73 26.62
N GLU A 233 18.95 -4.23 25.41
CA GLU A 233 19.99 -3.73 24.53
C GLU A 233 19.31 -3.29 23.23
N VAL A 234 18.83 -2.04 23.27
CA VAL A 234 18.42 -1.29 22.09
C VAL A 234 19.64 -1.20 21.19
N ALA A 235 19.71 -2.08 20.19
CA ALA A 235 20.63 -1.93 19.07
C ALA A 235 20.23 -0.69 18.27
N HIS A 236 20.70 0.47 18.70
CA HIS A 236 20.74 1.68 17.90
C HIS A 236 21.63 1.42 16.69
N PHE A 237 21.03 1.04 15.57
CA PHE A 237 21.69 1.17 14.28
C PHE A 237 21.76 2.67 13.93
N PRO A 238 22.96 3.24 13.73
CA PRO A 238 23.04 4.61 13.24
C PRO A 238 22.59 4.66 11.77
N PRO A 239 21.99 5.79 11.32
CA PRO A 239 21.72 5.99 9.91
C PRO A 239 23.03 5.99 9.09
N ILE A 240 22.96 5.43 7.88
CA ILE A 240 24.08 5.11 6.96
C ILE A 240 24.88 6.35 6.47
N LEU A 241 24.60 7.55 6.95
CA LEU A 241 25.38 8.75 6.64
C LEU A 241 25.84 9.47 7.91
N ALA A 242 26.97 9.01 8.46
CA ALA A 242 27.80 9.84 9.33
C ALA A 242 29.26 9.41 9.18
N THR A 243 29.99 10.11 8.33
CA THR A 243 31.46 10.12 8.25
C THR A 243 32.06 10.42 9.62
N LYS A 244 32.89 9.51 10.16
CA LYS A 244 33.76 9.78 11.31
C LYS A 244 35.14 10.25 10.85
N PRO A 245 35.77 11.16 11.62
CA PRO A 245 37.17 11.06 12.00
C PRO A 245 37.31 10.84 13.53
N PRO A 246 38.53 10.53 14.03
CA PRO A 246 38.67 9.66 15.20
C PRO A 246 38.85 10.39 16.54
N VAL A 247 38.33 9.71 17.56
CA VAL A 247 38.90 9.41 18.89
C VAL A 247 39.39 10.57 19.76
N GLU A 248 38.73 10.73 20.92
CA GLU A 248 39.42 10.84 22.21
C GLU A 248 38.52 10.35 23.35
N ALA A 249 39.13 9.67 24.32
CA ALA A 249 38.51 8.94 25.42
C ALA A 249 38.22 9.85 26.63
N SER A 250 37.21 9.52 27.46
CA SER A 250 37.26 9.62 28.93
C SER A 250 35.96 9.14 29.64
N ALA A 251 36.15 8.09 30.45
CA ALA A 251 35.65 7.79 31.80
C ALA A 251 34.28 8.27 32.36
N SER A 252 33.57 7.26 32.92
CA SER A 252 32.86 7.20 34.23
C SER A 252 31.58 8.02 34.49
N GLN A 253 30.47 7.35 34.82
CA GLN A 253 29.94 7.22 36.21
C GLN A 253 28.60 6.47 36.30
N SER A 254 28.43 5.77 37.42
CA SER A 254 27.26 5.01 37.86
C SER A 254 26.08 5.88 38.33
N LYS A 255 24.84 5.40 38.17
CA LYS A 255 23.81 5.47 39.24
C LYS A 255 22.63 4.54 39.00
N SER A 256 22.11 4.04 40.11
CA SER A 256 21.14 2.97 40.32
C SER A 256 19.67 3.39 40.20
N MET A 257 18.88 2.51 39.55
CA MET A 257 17.58 1.96 39.95
C MET A 257 16.44 2.92 40.38
N ASP A 258 15.48 3.11 39.46
CA ASP A 258 14.14 3.61 39.73
C ASP A 258 13.14 2.46 39.95
N VAL A 259 12.20 2.70 40.86
CA VAL A 259 11.09 1.81 41.24
C VAL A 259 9.77 2.48 40.87
N SER A 260 8.86 1.67 40.32
CA SER A 260 7.40 1.76 40.44
C SER A 260 6.58 2.52 39.37
N LYS A 261 5.92 1.68 38.55
CA LYS A 261 4.49 1.68 38.17
C LYS A 261 3.97 2.78 37.24
N ASN A 262 3.81 2.35 35.99
CA ASN A 262 2.65 2.68 35.17
C ASN A 262 1.59 1.56 35.34
N PRO A 263 0.28 1.86 35.24
CA PRO A 263 -0.49 1.11 34.25
C PRO A 263 -1.51 1.96 33.47
N ASN A 264 -1.46 1.79 32.15
CA ASN A 264 -2.56 1.46 31.23
C ASN A 264 -3.98 2.00 31.49
N ALA A 265 -4.46 2.78 30.52
CA ALA A 265 -5.78 2.65 29.86
C ALA A 265 -5.63 3.40 28.51
N CYS A 266 -5.72 2.86 27.30
CA CYS A 266 -6.56 1.81 26.70
C CYS A 266 -8.06 2.07 26.90
N CYS A 267 -8.64 2.92 26.05
CA CYS A 267 -10.04 2.86 25.63
C CYS A 267 -10.28 3.73 24.37
N LEU A 268 -10.78 3.06 23.33
CA LEU A 268 -11.85 3.49 22.41
C LEU A 268 -11.73 4.88 21.74
N PHE A 269 -11.54 4.92 20.42
CA PHE A 269 -12.52 5.30 19.39
C PHE A 269 -11.92 5.22 17.98
#